data_AF-A0AAW0LG70-F1
#
_entry.id   AF-A0AAW0LG70-F1
#
_cell.length_a   1.000
_cell.length_b   1.000
_cell.length_c   1.000
_cell.angle_alpha   90.00
_cell.angle_beta   90.00
_cell.angle_gamma   90.00
#
_symmetry.space_group_name_H-M   'P 1'
#
loop_
_entity.id
_entity.type
_entity.pdbx_description
1 polymer ?
#
loop_
_entity_poly.entity_id
_entity_poly.type
_entity_poly.pdbx_seq_one_letter_code
_entity_poly.pdbx_strand_id
1 'polypeptide(L)'
;MQECATEFISFVTAEASDKCHKENRKTVNGDGICWAFSTLGFDNYAEAIVRYLYKYREAERLKANQNKGNSTPDNHEEESNYRSGGQHGRQTELPIPLEFRAMERGDNSQARPS
;
A
#
# COMPACT_ATOMS: atom_id res chain seq x y z
N MET A 1 25.34 0.87 -2.60
CA MET A 1 24.14 1.13 -1.77
C MET A 1 22.88 0.47 -2.33
N GLN A 2 22.65 0.50 -3.66
CA GLN A 2 21.52 -0.19 -4.29
C GLN A 2 21.51 -1.71 -4.04
N GLU A 3 22.65 -2.39 -4.20
CA GLU A 3 22.77 -3.84 -3.98
C GLU A 3 22.41 -4.23 -2.54
N CYS A 4 22.85 -3.44 -1.56
CA CYS A 4 22.50 -3.64 -0.15
C CYS A 4 21.00 -3.46 0.10
N ALA A 5 20.35 -2.51 -0.58
CA ALA A 5 18.91 -2.33 -0.47
C ALA A 5 18.13 -3.51 -1.09
N THR A 6 18.60 -4.03 -2.23
CA THR A 6 18.04 -5.23 -2.86
C THR A 6 18.19 -6.46 -1.95
N GLU A 7 19.37 -6.64 -1.35
CA GLU A 7 19.63 -7.72 -0.41
C GLU A 7 18.76 -7.60 0.84
N PHE A 8 18.62 -6.40 1.39
CA PHE A 8 17.75 -6.13 2.53
C PHE A 8 16.29 -6.52 2.26
N ILE A 9 15.74 -6.12 1.10
CA ILE A 9 14.37 -6.50 0.71
C ILE A 9 14.26 -8.03 0.60
N SER A 10 15.22 -8.67 -0.06
CA SER A 10 15.25 -10.12 -0.24
C SER A 10 15.31 -10.85 1.10
N PHE A 11 16.12 -10.37 2.03
CA PHE A 11 16.29 -10.95 3.35
C PHE A 11 15.01 -10.87 4.20
N VAL A 12 14.40 -9.69 4.29
CA VAL A 12 13.16 -9.48 5.06
C VAL A 12 12.00 -10.28 4.45
N THR A 13 11.89 -10.28 3.13
CA THR A 13 10.81 -11.00 2.44
C THR A 13 10.97 -12.52 2.52
N ALA A 14 12.20 -13.03 2.54
CA ALA A 14 12.47 -14.44 2.77
C ALA A 14 12.00 -14.88 4.18
N GLU A 15 12.35 -14.12 5.23
CA GLU A 15 11.95 -14.44 6.61
C GLU A 15 10.40 -14.44 6.76
N ALA A 16 9.72 -13.46 6.17
CA ALA A 16 8.26 -13.41 6.17
C ALA A 16 7.61 -14.53 5.33
N SER A 17 8.24 -14.91 4.22
CA SER A 17 7.81 -16.03 3.37
C SER A 17 7.91 -17.36 4.12
N ASP A 18 9.01 -17.58 4.84
CA ASP A 18 9.20 -18.78 5.64
C ASP A 18 8.13 -18.94 6.70
N LYS A 19 7.77 -17.86 7.41
CA LYS A 19 6.64 -17.87 8.34
C LYS A 19 5.31 -18.16 7.64
N CYS A 20 5.06 -17.49 6.52
CA CYS A 20 3.85 -17.71 5.72
C CYS A 20 3.70 -19.19 5.31
N HIS A 21 4.80 -19.80 4.86
CA HIS A 21 4.83 -21.20 4.47
C HIS A 21 4.61 -22.14 5.67
N LYS A 22 5.29 -21.88 6.80
CA LYS A 22 5.10 -22.63 8.06
C LYS A 22 3.65 -22.59 8.56
N GLU A 23 2.93 -21.51 8.27
CA GLU A 23 1.51 -21.33 8.61
C GLU A 23 0.56 -21.87 7.51
N ASN A 24 1.05 -22.61 6.51
CA ASN A 24 0.28 -23.13 5.38
C ASN A 24 -0.47 -22.04 4.56
N ARG A 25 0.06 -20.81 4.54
CA ARG A 25 -0.48 -19.71 3.74
C ARG A 25 0.26 -19.60 2.41
N LYS A 26 -0.46 -19.25 1.35
CA LYS A 26 0.10 -19.02 0.00
C LYS A 26 0.47 -17.55 -0.25
N THR A 27 0.01 -16.65 0.61
CA THR A 27 0.17 -15.20 0.43
C THR A 27 0.79 -14.59 1.67
N VAL A 28 1.92 -13.93 1.48
CA VAL A 28 2.56 -13.11 2.51
C VAL A 28 1.66 -11.89 2.78
N ASN A 29 1.42 -11.62 4.06
CA ASN A 29 0.57 -10.53 4.54
C ASN A 29 1.41 -9.47 5.26
N GLY A 30 0.83 -8.29 5.45
CA GLY A 30 1.50 -7.19 6.18
C GLY A 30 1.91 -7.56 7.60
N ASP A 31 1.12 -8.38 8.30
CA ASP A 31 1.44 -8.82 9.66
C ASP A 31 2.66 -9.76 9.70
N GLY A 32 2.85 -10.58 8.66
CA GLY A 32 4.04 -11.41 8.48
C GLY A 32 5.30 -10.58 8.25
N ILE A 33 5.18 -9.46 7.53
CA ILE A 33 6.28 -8.48 7.37
C ILE A 33 6.63 -7.85 8.72
N CYS A 34 5.65 -7.38 9.49
CA CYS A 34 5.89 -6.80 10.82
C CYS A 34 6.63 -7.79 11.73
N TRP A 35 6.21 -9.05 11.74
CA TRP A 35 6.88 -10.10 12.50
C TRP A 35 8.33 -10.31 12.06
N ALA A 36 8.60 -10.36 10.75
CA ALA A 36 9.96 -10.54 10.24
C ALA A 36 10.89 -9.40 10.70
N PHE A 37 10.44 -8.15 10.66
CA PHE A 37 11.22 -7.01 11.15
C PHE A 37 11.60 -7.15 12.64
N SER A 38 10.66 -7.57 13.49
CA SER A 38 10.96 -7.82 14.92
C SER A 38 11.92 -8.99 15.11
N THR A 39 11.70 -10.12 14.43
CA THR A 39 12.58 -11.31 14.53
C THR A 39 14.02 -11.01 14.11
N LEU A 40 14.19 -10.12 13.11
CA LEU A 40 15.49 -9.70 12.60
C LEU A 40 16.17 -8.61 13.46
N GLY A 41 15.54 -8.17 14.56
CA GLY A 41 16.08 -7.16 15.46
C GLY A 41 15.89 -5.71 15.01
N PHE A 42 14.99 -5.46 14.06
CA PHE A 42 14.65 -4.13 13.56
C PHE A 42 13.42 -3.55 14.26
N ASP A 43 13.35 -3.62 15.60
CA ASP A 43 12.14 -3.31 16.38
C ASP A 43 11.60 -1.87 16.17
N ASN A 44 12.49 -0.89 16.09
CA ASN A 44 12.10 0.51 15.82
C ASN A 44 11.38 0.65 14.46
N TYR A 45 11.78 -0.14 13.46
CA TYR A 45 11.13 -0.18 12.16
C TYR A 45 9.85 -1.00 12.19
N ALA A 46 9.81 -2.12 12.94
CA ALA A 46 8.60 -2.90 13.14
C ALA A 46 7.46 -2.04 13.70
N GLU A 47 7.73 -1.22 14.72
CA GLU A 47 6.73 -0.31 15.29
C GLU A 47 6.22 0.72 14.27
N ALA A 48 7.12 1.28 13.45
CA ALA A 48 6.74 2.21 12.39
C ALA A 48 5.85 1.54 11.33
N ILE A 49 6.18 0.32 10.91
CA ILE A 49 5.43 -0.44 9.90
C ILE A 49 4.06 -0.84 10.43
N VAL A 50 3.93 -1.25 11.70
CA VAL A 50 2.64 -1.57 12.32
C VAL A 50 1.72 -0.34 12.30
N ARG A 51 2.23 0.83 12.68
CA ARG A 51 1.47 2.09 12.62
C ARG A 51 1.05 2.45 11.19
N TYR A 52 1.94 2.24 10.22
CA TYR A 52 1.62 2.45 8.81
C TYR A 52 0.52 1.48 8.33
N LEU A 53 0.64 0.19 8.63
CA LEU A 53 -0.33 -0.83 8.23
C LEU A 53 -1.73 -0.55 8.79
N TYR A 54 -1.80 -0.09 10.04
CA TYR A 54 -3.05 0.34 10.66
C TYR A 54 -3.72 1.48 9.88
N LYS A 55 -2.97 2.57 9.63
CA LYS A 55 -3.48 3.73 8.88
C LYS A 55 -3.86 3.38 7.44
N TYR A 56 -3.07 2.51 6.79
CA TYR A 56 -3.38 2.02 5.45
C TYR A 56 -4.73 1.28 5.43
N ARG A 57 -4.96 0.37 6.38
CA ARG A 57 -6.24 -0.35 6.50
C ARG A 57 -7.42 0.59 6.76
N GLU A 58 -7.24 1.64 7.56
CA GLU A 58 -8.28 2.66 7.77
C GLU A 58 -8.60 3.43 6.49
N ALA A 59 -7.58 3.88 5.75
CA ALA A 59 -7.74 4.60 4.49
C ALA A 59 -8.46 3.74 3.43
N GLU A 60 -8.09 2.46 3.30
CA GLU A 60 -8.74 1.55 2.36
C GLU A 60 -10.23 1.31 2.70
N ARG A 61 -10.57 1.24 4.00
CA ARG A 61 -11.98 1.15 4.45
C ARG A 61 -12.78 2.41 4.08
N LEU A 62 -12.18 3.59 4.25
CA LEU A 62 -12.85 4.85 3.89
C LEU A 62 -13.13 4.92 2.38
N LYS A 63 -12.15 4.55 1.54
CA LYS A 63 -12.32 4.48 0.08
C LYS A 63 -13.40 3.49 -0.32
N ALA A 64 -13.43 2.31 0.30
CA ALA A 64 -14.47 1.31 0.04
C ALA A 64 -15.88 1.82 0.39
N ASN A 65 -16.01 2.58 1.49
CA ASN A 65 -17.28 3.18 1.89
C ASN A 65 -17.74 4.30 0.95
N GLN A 66 -16.82 5.12 0.42
CA GLN A 66 -17.14 6.15 -0.57
C GLN A 66 -17.64 5.54 -1.90
N ASN A 67 -17.05 4.43 -2.33
CA ASN A 67 -17.46 3.76 -3.58
C ASN A 67 -18.87 3.12 -3.48
N LYS A 68 -19.32 2.80 -2.27
CA LYS A 68 -20.65 2.22 -2.01
C LYS A 68 -21.78 3.26 -1.89
N GLY A 69 -21.43 4.56 -1.85
CA GLY A 69 -22.39 5.67 -1.76
C GLY A 69 -22.92 6.18 -3.10
N ASN A 70 -22.45 5.65 -4.24
CA ASN A 70 -22.76 6.18 -5.58
C ASN A 70 -23.78 5.37 -6.40
N SER A 71 -24.61 4.53 -5.78
CA SER A 71 -25.78 3.91 -6.44
C SER A 71 -27.08 4.63 -6.02
N THR A 72 -27.54 5.53 -6.88
CA THR A 72 -28.69 6.48 -6.84
C THR A 72 -30.10 5.81 -6.94
N PRO A 73 -31.29 6.50 -6.93
CA PRO A 73 -31.60 7.95 -6.89
C PRO A 73 -32.81 8.42 -6.00
N ASP A 74 -32.98 9.75 -5.92
CA ASP A 74 -34.24 10.53 -6.04
C ASP A 74 -34.92 11.20 -4.80
N ASN A 75 -34.96 12.53 -4.90
CA ASN A 75 -35.91 13.54 -4.42
C ASN A 75 -36.35 13.63 -2.94
N HIS A 76 -35.83 14.66 -2.27
CA HIS A 76 -36.70 15.74 -1.78
C HIS A 76 -35.90 17.05 -1.69
N GLU A 77 -36.37 18.04 -2.44
CA GLU A 77 -35.96 19.44 -2.41
C GLU A 77 -36.26 20.02 -1.01
N GLU A 78 -35.32 20.75 -0.41
CA GLU A 78 -35.62 22.02 0.26
C GLU A 78 -34.37 22.92 0.31
N GLU A 79 -34.58 24.12 -0.20
CA GLU A 79 -33.71 25.26 -0.30
C GLU A 79 -33.53 25.94 1.06
N SER A 80 -32.29 26.18 1.50
CA SER A 80 -32.02 27.34 2.34
C SER A 80 -30.59 27.86 2.15
N ASN A 81 -30.56 29.10 1.71
CA ASN A 81 -29.42 29.89 1.30
C ASN A 81 -28.87 30.67 2.50
N TYR A 82 -27.63 30.39 2.90
CA TYR A 82 -26.81 31.36 3.66
C TYR A 82 -25.42 31.42 3.05
N ARG A 83 -25.22 32.50 2.31
CA ARG A 83 -23.97 32.93 1.71
C ARG A 83 -23.13 33.66 2.76
N SER A 84 -21.95 33.14 3.10
CA SER A 84 -20.81 33.99 3.49
C SER A 84 -19.50 33.25 3.25
N GLY A 85 -18.60 33.88 2.50
CA GLY A 85 -17.40 33.25 1.94
C GLY A 85 -16.20 33.21 2.86
N GLY A 86 -15.18 32.47 2.43
CA GLY A 86 -13.84 32.46 3.01
C GLY A 86 -13.09 31.18 2.69
N GLN A 87 -12.35 31.17 1.58
CA GLN A 87 -11.40 30.11 1.19
C GLN A 87 -10.26 30.01 2.22
N HIS A 88 -9.67 28.82 2.40
CA HIS A 88 -8.24 28.50 2.25
C HIS A 88 -7.97 27.06 2.73
N GLY A 89 -7.14 26.34 1.97
CA GLY A 89 -7.14 24.88 1.88
C GLY A 89 -6.45 24.11 3.01
N ARG A 90 -6.88 22.86 3.18
CA ARG A 90 -6.04 21.78 3.69
C ARG A 90 -5.97 20.69 2.61
N GLN A 91 -4.91 20.77 1.82
CA GLN A 91 -4.47 19.70 0.95
C GLN A 91 -3.98 18.56 1.87
N THR A 92 -4.81 17.54 2.08
CA THR A 92 -4.32 16.27 2.62
C THR A 92 -3.55 15.60 1.49
N GLU A 93 -2.22 15.76 1.49
CA GLU A 93 -1.34 14.99 0.62
C GLU A 93 -1.55 13.51 0.91
N LEU A 94 -2.19 12.82 -0.03
CA LEU A 94 -2.14 11.36 -0.08
C LEU A 94 -0.68 10.97 -0.32
N PRO A 95 -0.13 9.96 0.39
CA PRO A 95 1.21 9.50 0.11
C PRO A 95 1.27 9.05 -1.35
N ILE A 96 2.24 9.60 -2.08
CA ILE A 96 2.57 9.30 -3.47
C ILE A 96 2.47 7.77 -3.66
N PRO A 97 1.67 7.27 -4.62
CA PRO A 97 1.69 5.86 -4.96
C PRO A 97 3.13 5.48 -5.31
N LEU A 98 3.71 4.53 -4.57
CA LEU A 98 4.94 3.89 -5.01
C LEU A 98 4.62 3.20 -6.34
N GLU A 99 4.91 3.89 -7.45
CA GLU A 99 4.94 3.31 -8.78
C GLU A 99 6.07 2.28 -8.79
N PHE A 100 5.72 1.04 -8.47
CA PHE A 100 6.57 -0.10 -8.73
C PHE A 100 6.58 -0.30 -10.24
N ARG A 101 7.47 0.43 -10.93
CA ARG A 101 7.79 0.13 -12.33
C ARG A 101 8.35 -1.29 -12.35
N ALA A 102 7.47 -2.25 -12.62
CA ALA A 102 7.86 -3.61 -12.92
C ALA A 102 8.93 -3.53 -14.00
N MET A 103 10.08 -4.14 -13.77
CA MET A 103 11.06 -4.38 -14.82
C MET A 103 10.35 -5.21 -15.88
N GLU A 104 9.92 -4.57 -16.96
CA GLU A 104 9.60 -5.29 -18.18
C GLU A 104 10.84 -6.06 -18.56
N ARG A 105 10.73 -7.39 -18.53
CA ARG A 105 11.75 -8.28 -19.10
C ARG A 105 11.90 -7.87 -20.56
N GLY A 106 13.00 -7.20 -20.87
CA GLY A 106 13.36 -6.82 -22.22
C GLY A 106 13.47 -8.10 -23.05
N ASP A 107 12.46 -8.35 -23.88
CA ASP A 107 12.54 -9.30 -24.96
C ASP A 107 13.21 -8.57 -26.13
N ASN A 108 14.53 -8.71 -26.25
CA ASN A 108 15.26 -8.30 -27.44
C ASN A 108 16.52 -9.13 -27.62
N SER A 109 16.38 -10.26 -28.30
CA SER A 109 17.49 -10.85 -29.05
C SER A 109 17.00 -11.31 -30.42
N GLN A 110 17.07 -10.35 -31.34
CA GLN A 110 17.45 -10.45 -32.75
C GLN A 110 17.48 -11.84 -33.40
N ALA A 111 16.74 -11.92 -34.52
CA ALA A 111 16.86 -12.92 -35.56
C ALA A 111 18.32 -13.15 -36.03
N ARG A 112 18.65 -14.41 -36.32
CA ARG A 112 19.74 -14.79 -37.23
C ARG A 112 19.23 -15.88 -38.17
N PRO A 113 19.45 -15.76 -39.50
CA PRO A 113 19.10 -16.80 -40.45
C PRO A 113 20.23 -17.83 -40.57
N SER A 114 19.88 -19.05 -40.99
CA SER A 114 20.77 -20.02 -41.62
C SER A 114 20.02 -20.66 -42.78
#